data_AF-A0A2K3PQH6-F1
#
_entry.id   AF-A0A2K3PQH6-F1
#
_cell.length_a   1.000
_cell.length_b   1.000
_cell.length_c   1.000
_cell.angle_alpha   90.00
_cell.angle_beta   90.00
_cell.angle_gamma   90.00
#
_symmetry.space_group_name_H-M   'P 1'
#
loop_
_entity.id
_entity.type
_entity.pdbx_description
1 polymer ?
#
loop_
_entity_poly.entity_id
_entity_poly.type
_entity_poly.pdbx_seq_one_letter_code
_entity_poly.pdbx_strand_id
1 'polypeptide(L)'
;GVKRFIYISAADFGVVNYLLQGYYEGKRAAETELLTKFPYGGIILRPGFIYGTRSVGSMKIPLGIVGSPLEMVFQHTRALTQIPLVGPLLTPPVNVTSVAKVAVRAATDPVFPPGIIDVYGIQRYSQSKSK
;
A
#
# COMPACT_ATOMS: atom_id res chain seq x y z
N GLY A 1 25.36 6.28 7.81
CA GLY A 1 24.22 6.27 6.87
C GLY A 1 23.21 5.20 7.28
N VAL A 2 21.96 5.33 6.83
CA VAL A 2 20.91 4.32 7.09
C VAL A 2 21.20 3.06 6.27
N LYS A 3 21.30 1.90 6.93
CA LYS A 3 21.66 0.63 6.27
C LYS A 3 20.52 0.04 5.44
N ARG A 4 19.28 0.21 5.90
CA ARG A 4 18.07 -0.25 5.22
C ARG A 4 16.87 0.60 5.61
N PHE A 5 15.98 0.84 4.66
CA PHE A 5 14.74 1.56 4.90
C PHE A 5 13.59 0.97 4.08
N ILE A 6 12.38 1.31 4.50
CA ILE A 6 11.14 0.88 3.85
C ILE A 6 10.39 2.11 3.41
N TYR A 7 9.96 2.11 2.16
CA TYR A 7 9.08 3.12 1.61
C TYR A 7 7.70 2.53 1.37
N ILE A 8 6.67 3.14 1.97
CA ILE A 8 5.27 2.76 1.75
C ILE A 8 4.72 3.57 0.59
N SER A 9 4.50 2.88 -0.51
CA SER A 9 3.88 3.39 -1.73
C SER A 9 2.43 2.94 -1.81
N ALA A 10 1.89 2.78 -3.01
CA ALA A 10 0.56 2.27 -3.27
C ALA A 10 0.55 1.36 -4.51
N ALA A 11 -0.27 0.32 -4.47
CA ALA A 11 -0.66 -0.42 -5.65
C ALA A 11 -1.60 0.43 -6.51
N ASP A 12 -1.61 0.22 -7.82
CA ASP A 12 -2.50 0.97 -8.72
C ASP A 12 -3.96 0.57 -8.50
N PHE A 13 -4.82 1.56 -8.25
CA PHE A 13 -6.26 1.39 -8.15
C PHE A 13 -6.90 2.12 -9.32
N GLY A 14 -7.16 1.41 -10.41
CA GLY A 14 -7.49 1.98 -11.73
C GLY A 14 -8.31 3.28 -11.70
N VAL A 15 -9.60 3.18 -11.39
CA VAL A 15 -10.54 4.33 -11.41
C VAL A 15 -10.19 5.40 -10.35
N VAL A 16 -9.56 5.00 -9.24
CA VAL A 16 -9.15 5.92 -8.17
C VAL A 16 -7.90 6.73 -8.56
N ASN A 17 -7.06 6.20 -9.44
CA ASN A 17 -5.89 6.92 -9.96
C ASN A 17 -6.30 8.22 -10.66
N TYR A 18 -7.49 8.29 -11.28
CA TYR A 18 -7.98 9.52 -11.93
C TYR A 18 -8.35 10.62 -10.93
N LEU A 19 -8.86 10.24 -9.76
CA LEU A 19 -9.25 11.18 -8.69
C LEU A 19 -8.06 11.60 -7.81
N LEU A 20 -7.05 10.73 -7.69
CA LEU A 20 -5.89 10.91 -6.82
C LEU A 20 -4.57 10.87 -7.60
N GLN A 21 -4.56 11.38 -8.83
CA GLN A 21 -3.41 11.29 -9.74
C GLN A 21 -2.13 11.82 -9.10
N GLY A 22 -2.17 13.00 -8.48
CA GLY A 22 -1.01 13.59 -7.81
C GLY A 22 -0.47 12.77 -6.62
N TYR A 23 -1.34 12.02 -5.92
CA TYR A 23 -0.90 11.11 -4.85
C TYR A 23 -0.10 9.95 -5.43
N TYR A 24 -0.61 9.28 -6.46
CA TYR A 24 0.06 8.14 -7.10
C TYR A 24 1.32 8.57 -7.84
N GLU A 25 1.28 9.69 -8.57
CA GLU A 25 2.46 10.26 -9.25
C GLU A 25 3.56 10.62 -8.25
N GLY A 26 3.23 11.30 -7.16
CA GLY A 26 4.19 11.61 -6.10
C GLY A 26 4.80 10.35 -5.48
N LYS A 27 3.98 9.32 -5.24
CA LYS A 27 4.47 8.03 -4.75
C LYS A 27 5.41 7.37 -5.75
N ARG A 28 5.06 7.32 -7.03
CA ARG A 28 5.85 6.72 -8.13
C ARG A 28 7.16 7.47 -8.37
N ALA A 29 7.15 8.81 -8.37
CA ALA A 29 8.35 9.61 -8.52
C ALA A 29 9.37 9.31 -7.41
N ALA A 30 8.91 9.20 -6.16
CA ALA A 30 9.76 8.81 -5.05
C ALA A 30 10.27 7.37 -5.18
N GLU A 31 9.47 6.42 -5.66
CA GLU A 31 9.96 5.06 -5.94
C GLU A 31 11.12 5.05 -6.94
N THR A 32 10.98 5.78 -8.05
CA THR A 32 12.02 5.89 -9.09
C THR A 32 13.31 6.46 -8.53
N GLU A 33 13.21 7.55 -7.76
CA GLU A 33 14.36 8.16 -7.10
C GLU A 33 15.03 7.22 -6.10
N LEU A 34 14.24 6.49 -5.31
CA LEU A 34 14.76 5.56 -4.30
C LEU A 34 15.44 4.34 -4.93
N LEU A 35 14.89 3.77 -6.01
CA LEU A 35 15.50 2.66 -6.73
C LEU A 35 16.80 3.10 -7.43
N THR A 36 16.86 4.34 -7.90
CA THR A 36 18.05 4.91 -8.55
C THR A 36 19.15 5.21 -7.53
N LYS A 37 18.82 5.85 -6.40
CA LYS A 37 19.80 6.30 -5.39
C LYS A 37 20.18 5.22 -4.38
N PHE A 38 19.27 4.26 -4.10
CA PHE A 38 19.45 3.25 -3.06
C PHE A 38 19.10 1.83 -3.56
N PRO A 39 19.76 1.33 -4.62
CA PRO A 39 19.39 0.07 -5.28
C PRO A 39 19.43 -1.17 -4.35
N TYR A 40 20.28 -1.15 -3.32
CA TYR A 40 20.47 -2.28 -2.40
C TYR A 40 19.92 -2.05 -0.99
N GLY A 41 19.56 -0.81 -0.65
CA GLY A 41 19.16 -0.41 0.71
C GLY A 41 17.66 -0.10 0.87
N GLY A 42 16.97 0.15 -0.24
CA GLY A 42 15.55 0.50 -0.26
C GLY A 42 14.65 -0.70 -0.56
N ILE A 43 13.64 -0.90 0.28
CA ILE A 43 12.52 -1.83 0.01
C ILE A 43 11.26 -1.00 -0.14
N ILE A 44 10.51 -1.23 -1.20
CA ILE A 44 9.28 -0.50 -1.51
C ILE A 44 8.11 -1.44 -1.33
N LEU A 45 7.16 -1.09 -0.47
CA LEU A 45 5.90 -1.82 -0.33
C LEU A 45 4.81 -1.10 -1.13
N ARG A 46 4.12 -1.82 -2.02
CA ARG A 46 2.95 -1.34 -2.77
C ARG A 46 1.70 -2.04 -2.25
N PRO A 47 1.17 -1.63 -1.08
CA PRO A 47 -0.04 -2.20 -0.52
C PRO A 47 -1.27 -1.84 -1.36
N GLY A 48 -2.27 -2.71 -1.28
CA GLY A 48 -3.64 -2.39 -1.66
C GLY A 48 -4.29 -1.46 -0.63
N PHE A 49 -5.62 -1.36 -0.65
CA PHE A 49 -6.35 -0.55 0.31
C PHE A 49 -6.10 -1.09 1.72
N ILE A 50 -5.48 -0.27 2.57
CA ILE A 50 -5.11 -0.71 3.93
C ILE A 50 -6.32 -0.57 4.84
N TYR A 51 -6.72 -1.65 5.51
CA TYR A 51 -7.81 -1.65 6.49
C TYR A 51 -7.32 -2.16 7.86
N GLY A 52 -8.04 -1.80 8.93
CA GLY A 52 -7.73 -2.21 10.30
C GLY A 52 -8.40 -1.31 11.33
N THR A 53 -7.94 -1.31 12.58
CA THR A 53 -8.41 -0.40 13.64
C THR A 53 -7.29 0.53 14.07
N ARG A 54 -7.51 1.84 14.03
CA ARG A 54 -6.61 2.88 14.54
C ARG A 54 -6.98 3.18 15.99
N SER A 55 -6.03 3.08 16.92
CA SER A 55 -6.24 3.65 18.25
C SER A 55 -5.87 5.14 18.20
N VAL A 56 -6.80 6.02 18.54
CA VAL A 56 -6.55 7.45 18.77
C VAL A 56 -6.87 7.73 20.24
N GLY A 57 -5.84 7.92 21.06
CA GLY A 57 -6.00 7.95 22.53
C GLY A 57 -6.52 6.62 23.07
N SER A 58 -7.56 6.66 23.91
CA SER A 58 -8.25 5.48 24.46
C SER A 58 -9.29 4.87 23.52
N MET A 59 -9.58 5.48 22.36
CA MET A 59 -10.60 5.01 21.43
C MET A 59 -10.01 4.22 20.26
N LYS A 60 -10.54 3.01 20.04
CA LYS A 60 -10.26 2.21 18.84
C LYS A 60 -11.22 2.62 17.72
N ILE A 61 -10.76 3.45 16.80
CA ILE A 61 -11.49 3.88 15.61
C ILE A 61 -11.20 2.87 14.49
N PRO A 62 -12.19 2.12 13.98
CA PRO A 62 -12.00 1.31 12.78
C PRO A 62 -11.58 2.22 11.62
N LEU A 63 -10.43 1.95 10.98
CA LEU A 63 -9.93 2.64 9.78
C LEU A 63 -10.89 2.51 8.58
N GLY A 64 -12.00 1.78 8.72
CA GLY A 64 -13.09 1.75 7.74
C GLY A 64 -14.11 2.89 7.87
N ILE A 65 -14.20 3.57 9.02
CA ILE A 65 -15.25 4.59 9.29
C ILE A 65 -14.75 6.03 9.06
N VAL A 66 -13.44 6.25 9.05
CA VAL A 66 -12.87 7.55 8.65
C VAL A 66 -12.53 7.49 7.16
N GLY A 67 -13.55 7.77 6.33
CA GLY A 67 -13.37 8.05 4.91
C GLY A 67 -13.12 6.82 4.05
N SER A 68 -13.99 5.81 4.14
CA SER A 68 -14.03 4.66 3.24
C SER A 68 -13.86 5.11 1.79
N PRO A 69 -12.76 4.74 1.09
CA PRO A 69 -12.68 4.90 -0.35
C PRO A 69 -13.78 4.11 -1.06
N LEU A 70 -14.37 3.10 -0.40
CA LEU A 70 -15.56 2.42 -0.85
C LEU A 70 -16.80 3.32 -0.93
N GLU A 71 -17.00 4.27 -0.01
CA GLU A 71 -18.09 5.25 -0.11
C GLU A 71 -17.79 6.29 -1.20
N MET A 72 -16.54 6.74 -1.33
CA MET A 72 -16.16 7.60 -2.46
C MET A 72 -16.33 6.88 -3.80
N VAL A 73 -15.88 5.63 -3.92
CA VAL A 73 -16.08 4.79 -5.10
C VAL A 73 -17.57 4.57 -5.33
N PHE A 74 -18.38 4.25 -4.31
CA PHE A 74 -19.84 4.12 -4.47
C PHE A 74 -20.51 5.42 -4.91
N GLN A 75 -20.09 6.58 -4.37
CA GLN A 75 -20.63 7.88 -4.74
C GLN A 75 -20.22 8.30 -6.17
N HIS A 76 -18.97 8.03 -6.58
CA HIS A 76 -18.48 8.37 -7.90
C HIS A 76 -18.88 7.34 -8.97
N THR A 77 -19.07 6.06 -8.62
CA THR A 77 -19.59 5.03 -9.55
C THR A 77 -21.06 5.26 -9.90
N ARG A 78 -21.86 5.85 -8.99
CA ARG A 78 -23.22 6.31 -9.33
C ARG A 78 -23.24 7.43 -10.37
N ALA A 79 -22.17 8.22 -10.48
CA ALA A 79 -22.04 9.29 -11.47
C ALA A 79 -21.35 8.84 -12.78
N LEU A 80 -20.71 7.66 -12.80
CA LEU A 80 -19.83 7.21 -13.89
C LEU A 80 -20.29 5.89 -14.54
N THR A 81 -21.59 5.61 -14.59
CA THR A 81 -22.19 4.46 -15.30
C THR A 81 -21.96 4.45 -16.82
N GLN A 82 -21.18 5.38 -17.38
CA GLN A 82 -20.90 5.52 -18.81
C GLN A 82 -19.44 5.28 -19.22
N ILE A 83 -18.53 4.96 -18.28
CA ILE A 83 -17.12 4.69 -18.62
C ILE A 83 -16.88 3.17 -18.63
N PRO A 84 -16.35 2.59 -19.74
CA PRO A 84 -16.12 1.16 -19.86
C PRO A 84 -15.19 0.68 -18.74
N LEU A 85 -15.73 -0.18 -17.88
CA LEU A 85 -15.16 -0.69 -16.64
C LEU A 85 -14.06 -1.74 -16.90
N VAL A 86 -13.00 -1.36 -17.62
CA VAL A 86 -11.87 -2.26 -17.92
C VAL A 86 -10.58 -1.63 -17.39
N GLY A 87 -10.34 -1.77 -16.08
CA GLY A 87 -9.13 -1.31 -15.39
C GLY A 87 -9.23 -1.50 -13.85
N PRO A 88 -8.12 -1.76 -13.13
CA PRO A 88 -8.07 -2.72 -12.03
C PRO A 88 -8.87 -2.32 -10.79
N LEU A 89 -10.07 -2.93 -10.67
CA LEU A 89 -10.82 -3.11 -9.41
C LEU A 89 -10.35 -4.39 -8.67
N LEU A 90 -9.11 -4.83 -8.90
CA LEU A 90 -8.64 -6.18 -8.56
C LEU A 90 -7.47 -6.20 -7.56
N THR A 91 -7.01 -5.06 -7.08
CA THR A 91 -5.99 -5.00 -6.03
C THR A 91 -6.66 -5.26 -4.67
N PRO A 92 -6.39 -6.41 -4.02
CA PRO A 92 -7.14 -6.77 -2.83
C PRO A 92 -6.77 -5.84 -1.66
N PRO A 93 -7.72 -5.56 -0.77
CA PRO A 93 -7.43 -4.82 0.45
C PRO A 93 -6.48 -5.61 1.36
N VAL A 94 -5.62 -4.92 2.11
CA VAL A 94 -4.60 -5.52 2.98
C VAL A 94 -4.79 -5.06 4.42
N ASN A 95 -4.66 -5.98 5.37
CA ASN A 95 -4.71 -5.64 6.79
C ASN A 95 -3.46 -4.84 7.20
N VAL A 96 -3.63 -3.74 7.93
CA VAL A 96 -2.55 -2.89 8.43
C VAL A 96 -1.49 -3.66 9.21
N THR A 97 -1.89 -4.69 9.95
CA THR A 97 -0.98 -5.57 10.71
C THR A 97 -0.08 -6.36 9.78
N SER A 98 -0.58 -6.78 8.62
CA SER A 98 0.21 -7.51 7.62
C SER A 98 1.26 -6.60 7.00
N VAL A 99 0.88 -5.38 6.61
CA VAL A 99 1.81 -4.36 6.10
C VAL A 99 2.88 -4.04 7.14
N ALA A 100 2.49 -3.84 8.40
CA ALA A 100 3.41 -3.54 9.50
C ALA A 100 4.41 -4.69 9.74
N LYS A 101 3.95 -5.95 9.80
CA LYS A 101 4.82 -7.12 9.96
C LYS A 101 5.86 -7.21 8.85
N VAL A 102 5.42 -7.04 7.60
CA VAL A 102 6.32 -7.10 6.44
C VAL A 102 7.28 -5.93 6.44
N ALA A 103 6.84 -4.72 6.78
CA ALA A 103 7.71 -3.54 6.88
C ALA A 103 8.80 -3.73 7.94
N VAL A 104 8.44 -4.22 9.14
CA VAL A 104 9.41 -4.48 10.21
C VAL A 104 10.41 -5.55 9.77
N ARG A 105 9.92 -6.68 9.23
CA ARG A 105 10.79 -7.76 8.76
C ARG A 105 11.72 -7.28 7.65
N ALA A 106 11.19 -6.54 6.68
CA ALA A 106 11.99 -5.91 5.63
C ALA A 106 13.08 -5.03 6.22
N ALA A 107 12.79 -4.25 7.27
CA ALA A 107 13.79 -3.40 7.95
C ALA A 107 14.91 -4.20 8.62
N THR A 108 14.56 -5.29 9.29
CA THR A 108 15.44 -5.95 10.28
C THR A 108 16.12 -7.21 9.76
N ASP A 109 15.47 -7.98 8.87
CA ASP A 109 15.93 -9.29 8.42
C ASP A 109 16.88 -9.14 7.22
N PRO A 110 18.21 -9.36 7.38
CA PRO A 110 19.18 -9.14 6.31
C PRO A 110 18.89 -9.97 5.05
N VAL A 111 18.21 -11.11 5.19
CA VAL A 111 17.87 -12.04 4.11
C VAL A 111 16.64 -11.59 3.32
N PHE A 112 15.87 -10.61 3.83
CA PHE A 112 14.70 -10.11 3.14
C PHE A 112 15.10 -9.46 1.79
N PRO A 113 14.47 -9.84 0.66
CA PRO A 113 14.90 -9.40 -0.66
C PRO A 113 14.69 -7.89 -0.86
N PRO A 114 15.66 -7.19 -1.49
CA PRO A 114 15.49 -5.79 -1.87
C PRO A 114 14.50 -5.62 -3.04
N GLY A 115 14.05 -4.39 -3.26
CA GLY A 115 13.19 -4.04 -4.40
C GLY A 115 11.73 -3.80 -4.03
N ILE A 116 10.83 -4.05 -4.98
CA ILE A 116 9.40 -3.77 -4.86
C ILE A 116 8.64 -5.03 -4.42
N ILE A 117 7.86 -4.91 -3.35
CA ILE A 117 6.94 -5.93 -2.87
C ILE A 117 5.52 -5.43 -3.11
N ASP A 118 4.77 -6.17 -3.92
CA ASP A 118 3.38 -5.87 -4.24
C ASP A 118 2.42 -6.41 -3.17
N VAL A 119 1.12 -6.22 -3.42
CA VAL A 119 0.03 -6.65 -2.53
C VAL A 119 0.13 -8.13 -2.17
N TYR A 120 0.37 -8.99 -3.16
CA TYR A 120 0.47 -10.43 -2.98
C TYR A 120 1.74 -10.82 -2.22
N GLY A 121 2.86 -10.15 -2.51
CA GLY A 121 4.10 -10.27 -1.75
C GLY A 121 3.88 -9.93 -0.27
N ILE A 122 3.18 -8.84 0.04
CA ILE A 122 2.87 -8.45 1.42
C ILE A 122 2.05 -9.55 2.11
N GLN A 123 1.01 -10.07 1.46
CA GLN A 123 0.21 -11.17 2.01
C GLN A 123 1.07 -12.40 2.28
N ARG A 124 1.91 -12.80 1.32
CA ARG A 124 2.81 -13.96 1.44
C ARG A 124 3.83 -13.80 2.58
N TYR A 125 4.54 -12.67 2.64
CA TYR A 125 5.55 -12.44 3.68
C TYR A 125 4.95 -12.24 5.07
N SER A 126 3.67 -11.83 5.16
CA SER A 126 2.97 -11.69 6.45
C SER A 126 2.58 -13.03 7.09
N GLN A 127 2.38 -14.07 6.28
CA GLN A 127 1.99 -15.42 6.72
C GLN A 127 3.19 -16.29 7.12
N SER A 128 4.38 -15.95 6.62
CA SER A 128 5.63 -16.60 7.00
C SER A 128 5.90 -16.35 8.50
N LYS A 129 5.47 -17.29 9.36
CA LYS A 129 5.81 -17.32 10.78
C LYS A 129 7.32 -17.09 10.95
N SER A 130 7.66 -16.19 11.88
CA SER A 130 8.93 -16.31 12.60
C SER A 130 8.93 -17.69 13.23
N LYS A 131 9.84 -18.57 12.78
CA LYS A 131 10.29 -19.65 13.64
C LYS A 131 11.08 -19.04 14.80
#